data_AF-M2R443-F1
#
_entry.id   AF-M2R443-F1
#
_cell.length_a   1.000
_cell.length_b   1.000
_cell.length_c   1.000
_cell.angle_alpha   90.00
_cell.angle_beta   90.00
_cell.angle_gamma   90.00
#
_symmetry.space_group_name_H-M   'P 1'
#
loop_
_entity.id
_entity.type
_entity.pdbx_description
1 polymer ?
#
loop_
_entity_poly.entity_id
_entity_poly.type
_entity_poly.pdbx_seq_one_letter_code
_entity_poly.pdbx_strand_id
1 'polypeptide(L)'
;MKFSTIALSAAAVLVSVSSRPVKRDVDPNLVPQFGVQAGVNPDGTGNCDGIDGANGKPILIPCSCPPDRDTFISDLNTNVNLGHVSTNPSVAVTFPTDNSTQSQLARIEAAIVTLQNLNGPGVGCPASSTTFSAQQQAIQNGANNDAAAPPPATTAAAPPPPATTAAAAPPATSSATASTSGGVDPNLVPQFGVQAGVNPDGTGNCDGIDGANGQPILIPCSCPPDRDTFIQDLSANVAAGKAVNNPSVAVTFPTDNSTQSQLARIEAAIVTLQNLNGPGVGCPASSTTFSAQQQAIQDGTNVAVAAPPPATTAAAPPPPATTAAATPPAASSAAASTSGGVDPSLVPQFGVQAGVNPSGTGNCDGIDGANGQPILIPCSCPPDRDTFIQDLSANVAAGKAVNNPSVAVSFPTDGSLQSQITRLQASLVTLQNLHGSGVGCPASSTTFVAQQQALQNQLNAQ
;
A
#
# COMPACT_ATOMS: atom_id res chain seq x y z
N MET A 1 50.73 -9.00 -66.89
CA MET A 1 51.90 -8.90 -66.01
C MET A 1 51.43 -9.04 -64.56
N LYS A 2 52.20 -9.77 -63.74
CA LYS A 2 52.56 -9.50 -62.32
C LYS A 2 51.46 -8.95 -61.40
N PHE A 3 50.91 -9.78 -60.50
CA PHE A 3 51.27 -9.89 -59.07
C PHE A 3 50.76 -8.74 -58.19
N SER A 4 49.87 -9.03 -57.23
CA SER A 4 50.29 -9.16 -55.82
C SER A 4 49.17 -9.65 -54.90
N THR A 5 49.52 -10.65 -54.10
CA THR A 5 48.73 -11.26 -53.02
C THR A 5 48.78 -10.41 -51.75
N ILE A 6 47.66 -10.20 -51.06
CA ILE A 6 47.64 -10.12 -49.59
C ILE A 6 46.47 -10.95 -49.08
N ALA A 7 46.78 -12.01 -48.34
CA ALA A 7 45.82 -12.71 -47.50
C ALA A 7 45.91 -12.17 -46.08
N LEU A 8 44.79 -11.94 -45.41
CA LEU A 8 44.75 -11.75 -43.96
C LEU A 8 43.65 -12.63 -43.36
N SER A 9 44.07 -13.66 -42.64
CA SER A 9 43.18 -14.64 -42.02
C SER A 9 42.68 -14.12 -40.67
N ALA A 10 41.38 -13.79 -40.57
CA ALA A 10 40.72 -13.49 -39.30
C ALA A 10 39.92 -14.73 -38.83
N ALA A 11 40.59 -15.65 -38.15
CA ALA A 11 39.94 -16.80 -37.53
C ALA A 11 39.26 -16.40 -36.21
N ALA A 12 37.99 -16.02 -36.27
CA ALA A 12 37.17 -15.76 -35.08
C ALA A 12 36.79 -17.10 -34.41
N VAL A 13 37.46 -17.43 -33.31
CA VAL A 13 37.13 -18.62 -32.50
C VAL A 13 35.87 -18.34 -31.68
N LEU A 14 34.74 -18.93 -32.09
CA LEU A 14 33.50 -18.93 -31.32
C LEU A 14 33.63 -19.92 -30.14
N VAL A 15 33.92 -19.39 -28.95
CA VAL A 15 33.86 -20.18 -27.70
C VAL A 15 32.46 -20.07 -27.11
N SER A 16 31.64 -21.10 -27.34
CA SER A 16 30.30 -21.20 -26.78
C SER A 16 30.36 -21.52 -25.28
N VAL A 17 30.16 -20.53 -24.41
CA VAL A 17 30.11 -20.73 -22.96
C VAL A 17 28.72 -21.22 -22.55
N SER A 18 28.60 -22.51 -22.25
CA SER A 18 27.36 -23.12 -21.74
C SER A 18 27.25 -22.98 -20.21
N SER A 19 26.82 -21.81 -19.74
CA SER A 19 26.52 -21.59 -18.32
C SER A 19 25.31 -22.43 -17.89
N ARG A 20 25.55 -23.55 -17.20
CA ARG A 20 24.50 -24.31 -16.52
C ARG A 20 23.98 -23.48 -15.34
N PRO A 21 22.67 -23.24 -15.20
CA PRO A 21 22.14 -22.58 -14.01
C PRO A 21 22.40 -23.46 -12.78
N VAL A 22 23.12 -22.91 -11.82
CA VAL A 22 23.28 -23.54 -10.50
C VAL A 22 21.96 -23.37 -9.77
N LYS A 23 21.33 -24.49 -9.38
CA LYS A 23 20.19 -24.44 -8.47
C LYS A 23 20.63 -23.78 -7.18
N ARG A 24 19.96 -22.71 -6.78
CA ARG A 24 20.33 -21.92 -5.61
C ARG A 24 19.41 -22.34 -4.47
N ASP A 25 19.83 -23.41 -3.80
CA ASP A 25 19.10 -23.90 -2.64
C ASP A 25 19.07 -22.81 -1.56
N VAL A 26 17.87 -22.52 -1.09
CA VAL A 26 17.54 -21.63 0.01
C VAL A 26 18.06 -22.22 1.30
N ASP A 27 18.91 -21.47 2.01
CA ASP A 27 19.40 -21.87 3.34
C ASP A 27 18.20 -21.94 4.33
N PRO A 28 17.90 -23.13 4.91
CA PRO A 28 16.82 -23.30 5.88
C PRO A 28 16.94 -22.42 7.14
N ASN A 29 18.13 -21.89 7.44
CA ASN A 29 18.37 -20.98 8.56
C ASN A 29 17.99 -19.53 8.22
N LEU A 30 17.97 -19.16 6.93
CA LEU A 30 17.50 -17.86 6.46
C LEU A 30 15.99 -17.81 6.25
N VAL A 31 15.31 -18.95 6.26
CA VAL A 31 13.84 -19.05 6.18
C VAL A 31 13.25 -18.78 7.57
N PRO A 32 12.49 -17.68 7.75
CA PRO A 32 11.94 -17.34 9.06
C PRO A 32 11.01 -18.43 9.59
N GLN A 33 10.90 -18.55 10.91
CA GLN A 33 9.97 -19.50 11.52
C GLN A 33 8.54 -18.99 11.42
N PHE A 34 7.58 -19.90 11.22
CA PHE A 34 6.16 -19.52 11.18
C PHE A 34 5.69 -18.90 12.51
N GLY A 35 6.20 -19.35 13.67
CA GLY A 35 5.78 -18.84 14.99
C GLY A 35 4.33 -19.18 15.38
N VAL A 36 3.63 -19.96 14.56
CA VAL A 36 2.29 -20.49 14.78
C VAL A 36 2.36 -22.00 14.53
N GLN A 37 1.62 -22.80 15.31
CA GLN A 37 1.51 -24.24 15.10
C GLN A 37 0.20 -24.56 14.36
N ALA A 38 0.26 -25.46 13.38
CA ALA A 38 -0.94 -25.91 12.67
C ALA A 38 -1.85 -26.74 13.58
N GLY A 39 -3.16 -26.72 13.33
CA GLY A 39 -4.13 -27.53 14.07
C GLY A 39 -4.44 -27.08 15.51
N VAL A 40 -4.08 -25.86 15.91
CA VAL A 40 -4.39 -25.32 17.24
C VAL A 40 -5.88 -25.00 17.36
N ASN A 41 -6.53 -25.51 18.41
CA ASN A 41 -7.94 -25.24 18.75
C ASN A 41 -8.93 -25.35 17.55
N PRO A 42 -9.09 -26.52 16.92
CA PRO A 42 -10.00 -26.68 15.81
C PRO A 42 -11.46 -26.42 16.21
N ASP A 43 -12.15 -25.57 15.46
CA ASP A 43 -13.54 -25.16 15.70
C ASP A 43 -14.59 -26.22 15.26
N GLY A 44 -14.16 -27.28 14.59
CA GLY A 44 -15.00 -28.33 14.01
C GLY A 44 -15.59 -28.02 12.64
N THR A 45 -15.36 -26.82 12.09
CA THR A 45 -15.75 -26.40 10.74
C THR A 45 -14.59 -26.39 9.74
N GLY A 46 -13.37 -26.58 10.23
CA GLY A 46 -12.13 -26.62 9.43
C GLY A 46 -11.17 -25.46 9.73
N ASN A 47 -11.55 -24.55 10.63
CA ASN A 47 -10.70 -23.45 11.07
C ASN A 47 -10.04 -23.77 12.41
N CYS A 48 -8.88 -23.18 12.61
CA CYS A 48 -8.03 -23.27 13.78
C CYS A 48 -7.57 -21.86 14.17
N ASP A 49 -7.09 -21.71 15.41
CA ASP A 49 -6.57 -20.45 15.93
C ASP A 49 -5.22 -20.10 15.28
N GLY A 50 -5.15 -18.93 14.64
CA GLY A 50 -3.92 -18.30 14.17
C GLY A 50 -3.38 -17.30 15.20
N ILE A 51 -2.74 -16.23 14.71
CA ILE A 51 -2.25 -15.15 15.58
C ILE A 51 -3.41 -14.31 16.12
N ASP A 52 -3.28 -13.84 17.36
CA ASP A 52 -4.19 -12.84 17.93
C ASP A 52 -4.23 -11.56 17.09
N GLY A 53 -5.43 -11.19 16.63
CA GLY A 53 -5.68 -9.90 16.00
C GLY A 53 -5.62 -8.74 16.99
N ALA A 54 -5.76 -7.51 16.49
CA ALA A 54 -5.73 -6.29 17.31
C ALA A 54 -6.81 -6.21 18.42
N ASN A 55 -7.82 -7.09 18.37
CA ASN A 55 -8.86 -7.27 19.38
C ASN A 55 -8.53 -8.31 20.47
N GLY A 56 -7.31 -8.88 20.47
CA GLY A 56 -6.89 -9.92 21.41
C GLY A 56 -7.62 -11.25 21.24
N LYS A 57 -8.09 -11.56 20.03
CA LYS A 57 -8.71 -12.84 19.66
C LYS A 57 -7.93 -13.48 18.51
N PRO A 58 -7.71 -14.81 18.52
CA PRO A 58 -7.08 -15.49 17.39
C PRO A 58 -7.81 -15.23 16.08
N ILE A 59 -7.06 -14.92 15.03
CA ILE A 59 -7.57 -14.88 13.66
C ILE A 59 -7.78 -16.33 13.21
N LEU A 60 -8.98 -16.68 12.79
CA LEU A 60 -9.27 -18.01 12.27
C LEU A 60 -8.51 -18.26 10.96
N ILE A 61 -7.77 -19.36 10.91
CA ILE A 61 -7.00 -19.83 9.77
C ILE A 61 -7.42 -21.26 9.40
N PRO A 62 -7.22 -21.73 8.15
CA PRO A 62 -7.45 -23.14 7.83
C PRO A 62 -6.57 -24.05 8.70
N CYS A 63 -7.11 -25.15 9.25
CA CYS A 63 -6.33 -26.04 10.13
C CYS A 63 -5.11 -26.71 9.46
N SER A 64 -5.04 -26.72 8.14
CA SER A 64 -3.88 -27.15 7.34
C SER A 64 -2.75 -26.11 7.30
N CYS A 65 -2.91 -24.96 7.96
CA CYS A 65 -1.99 -23.84 7.94
C CYS A 65 -1.39 -23.59 9.35
N PRO A 66 -0.09 -23.23 9.44
CA PRO A 66 0.91 -23.27 8.37
C PRO A 66 1.18 -24.70 7.85
N PRO A 67 1.71 -24.86 6.62
CA PRO A 67 2.14 -26.16 6.12
C PRO A 67 3.31 -26.72 6.96
N ASP A 68 3.65 -27.99 6.73
CA ASP A 68 4.93 -28.53 7.20
C ASP A 68 6.12 -27.68 6.70
N ARG A 69 7.13 -27.50 7.56
CA ARG A 69 8.24 -26.58 7.28
C ARG A 69 9.17 -27.10 6.19
N ASP A 70 9.42 -28.40 6.13
CA ASP A 70 10.30 -28.97 5.10
C ASP A 70 9.60 -28.96 3.73
N THR A 71 8.29 -29.22 3.71
CA THR A 71 7.42 -29.06 2.53
C THR A 71 7.45 -27.60 2.02
N PHE A 72 7.22 -26.63 2.91
CA PHE A 72 7.29 -25.21 2.56
C PHE A 72 8.66 -24.78 2.04
N ILE A 73 9.75 -25.27 2.64
CA ILE A 73 11.11 -24.98 2.19
C ILE A 73 11.35 -25.60 0.80
N SER A 74 10.78 -26.76 0.48
CA SER A 74 10.81 -27.35 -0.87
C SER A 74 10.07 -26.49 -1.90
N ASP A 75 8.90 -25.95 -1.55
CA ASP A 75 8.13 -25.07 -2.44
C ASP A 75 8.81 -23.71 -2.64
N LEU A 76 9.34 -23.13 -1.56
CA LEU A 76 10.14 -21.89 -1.60
C LEU A 76 11.41 -22.10 -2.44
N ASN A 77 12.11 -23.22 -2.28
CA ASN A 77 13.24 -23.61 -3.13
C ASN A 77 12.83 -23.69 -4.61
N THR A 78 11.67 -24.27 -4.91
CA THR A 78 11.16 -24.37 -6.28
C THR A 78 10.89 -22.98 -6.86
N ASN A 79 10.20 -22.12 -6.11
CA ASN A 79 9.88 -20.75 -6.52
C ASN A 79 11.15 -19.89 -6.74
N VAL A 80 12.13 -19.99 -5.84
CA VAL A 80 13.41 -19.27 -5.94
C VAL A 80 14.26 -19.77 -7.12
N ASN A 81 14.26 -21.07 -7.39
CA ASN A 81 14.94 -21.64 -8.55
C ASN A 81 14.28 -21.26 -9.89
N LEU A 82 12.96 -21.03 -9.89
CA LEU A 82 12.23 -20.51 -11.04
C LEU A 82 12.33 -18.98 -11.19
N GLY A 83 12.66 -18.27 -10.11
CA GLY A 83 12.61 -16.81 -10.01
C GLY A 83 11.17 -16.26 -9.95
N HIS A 84 10.18 -17.14 -9.84
CA HIS A 84 8.75 -16.84 -9.79
C HIS A 84 8.00 -17.95 -9.06
N VAL A 85 6.79 -17.67 -8.59
CA VAL A 85 5.93 -18.68 -7.97
C VAL A 85 5.51 -19.73 -9.00
N SER A 86 5.83 -21.00 -8.75
CA SER A 86 5.56 -22.14 -9.63
C SER A 86 4.08 -22.27 -10.05
N THR A 87 3.16 -21.99 -9.13
CA THR A 87 1.70 -21.99 -9.32
C THR A 87 1.13 -20.67 -9.84
N ASN A 88 1.92 -19.59 -9.81
CA ASN A 88 1.52 -18.25 -10.24
C ASN A 88 2.72 -17.49 -10.88
N PRO A 89 3.10 -17.81 -12.13
CA PRO A 89 4.33 -17.29 -12.75
C PRO A 89 4.39 -15.77 -12.94
N SER A 90 3.27 -15.08 -12.75
CA SER A 90 3.19 -13.61 -12.75
C SER A 90 3.84 -12.96 -11.52
N VAL A 91 4.09 -13.71 -10.44
CA VAL A 91 4.74 -13.20 -9.22
C VAL A 91 6.20 -13.61 -9.20
N ALA A 92 7.09 -12.63 -9.34
CA ALA A 92 8.53 -12.85 -9.19
C ALA A 92 8.87 -13.17 -7.73
N VAL A 93 9.87 -14.03 -7.51
CA VAL A 93 10.35 -14.40 -6.17
C VAL A 93 11.88 -14.26 -6.15
N THR A 94 12.39 -13.48 -5.21
CA THR A 94 13.83 -13.33 -4.99
C THR A 94 14.16 -13.63 -3.54
N PHE A 95 15.22 -14.41 -3.29
CA PHE A 95 15.66 -14.77 -1.95
C PHE A 95 17.13 -14.39 -1.78
N PRO A 96 17.42 -13.13 -1.42
CA PRO A 96 18.78 -12.67 -1.20
C PRO A 96 19.37 -13.31 0.06
N THR A 97 20.69 -13.49 0.07
CA THR A 97 21.41 -14.28 1.09
C THR A 97 22.28 -13.44 2.03
N ASP A 98 22.33 -12.12 1.86
CA ASP A 98 23.03 -11.22 2.78
C ASP A 98 22.14 -10.80 3.96
N ASN A 99 22.72 -10.16 4.98
CA ASN A 99 22.04 -9.84 6.22
C ASN A 99 21.51 -8.40 6.29
N SER A 100 21.47 -7.65 5.17
CA SER A 100 20.84 -6.33 5.18
C SER A 100 19.37 -6.40 5.56
N THR A 101 18.85 -5.34 6.20
CA THR A 101 17.43 -5.16 6.51
C THR A 101 16.55 -5.42 5.28
N GLN A 102 16.96 -4.92 4.11
CA GLN A 102 16.26 -5.14 2.86
C GLN A 102 16.23 -6.62 2.44
N SER A 103 17.34 -7.33 2.59
CA SER A 103 17.39 -8.76 2.27
C SER A 103 16.62 -9.62 3.27
N GLN A 104 16.55 -9.22 4.54
CA GLN A 104 15.66 -9.85 5.53
C GLN A 104 14.18 -9.63 5.16
N LEU A 105 13.78 -8.43 4.74
CA LEU A 105 12.42 -8.13 4.27
C LEU A 105 12.06 -8.92 3.02
N ALA A 106 12.94 -8.94 2.00
CA ALA A 106 12.72 -9.68 0.76
C ALA A 106 12.58 -11.20 0.99
N ARG A 107 13.30 -11.77 1.97
CA ARG A 107 13.12 -13.17 2.38
C ARG A 107 11.76 -13.43 3.03
N ILE A 108 11.27 -12.52 3.86
CA ILE A 108 9.93 -12.60 4.45
C ILE A 108 8.85 -12.47 3.36
N GLU A 109 9.02 -11.53 2.43
CA GLU A 109 8.10 -11.30 1.32
C GLU A 109 8.03 -12.52 0.39
N ALA A 110 9.18 -13.10 0.00
CA ALA A 110 9.26 -14.36 -0.72
C ALA A 110 8.58 -15.53 0.03
N ALA A 111 8.68 -15.54 1.36
CA ALA A 111 8.04 -16.54 2.20
C ALA A 111 6.50 -16.35 2.25
N ILE A 112 6.00 -15.13 2.45
CA ILE A 112 4.57 -14.78 2.41
C ILE A 112 3.97 -15.11 1.04
N VAL A 113 4.62 -14.68 -0.04
CA VAL A 113 4.18 -14.91 -1.42
C VAL A 113 4.13 -16.42 -1.74
N THR A 114 5.13 -17.19 -1.32
CA THR A 114 5.10 -18.65 -1.46
C THR A 114 3.94 -19.26 -0.67
N LEU A 115 3.76 -18.85 0.58
CA LEU A 115 2.74 -19.36 1.49
C LEU A 115 1.30 -19.11 0.97
N GLN A 116 1.05 -17.94 0.38
CA GLN A 116 -0.24 -17.56 -0.18
C GLN A 116 -0.59 -18.26 -1.50
N ASN A 117 0.38 -18.89 -2.18
CA ASN A 117 0.17 -19.46 -3.51
C ASN A 117 0.42 -20.99 -3.57
N LEU A 118 0.58 -21.68 -2.44
CA LEU A 118 0.98 -23.11 -2.38
C LEU A 118 0.15 -24.06 -3.28
N ASN A 119 -1.14 -23.78 -3.49
CA ASN A 119 -2.05 -24.63 -4.27
C ASN A 119 -2.63 -23.92 -5.52
N GLY A 120 -2.17 -22.71 -5.85
CA GLY A 120 -2.70 -21.89 -6.95
C GLY A 120 -2.65 -20.39 -6.65
N PRO A 121 -2.96 -19.53 -7.62
CA PRO A 121 -3.01 -18.08 -7.44
C PRO A 121 -3.95 -17.68 -6.28
N GLY A 122 -3.38 -17.19 -5.18
CA GLY A 122 -4.13 -16.84 -3.96
C GLY A 122 -4.78 -18.03 -3.22
N VAL A 123 -4.47 -19.26 -3.61
CA VAL A 123 -4.96 -20.49 -2.94
C VAL A 123 -3.81 -21.08 -2.14
N GLY A 124 -3.71 -20.67 -0.88
CA GLY A 124 -2.65 -21.07 0.04
C GLY A 124 -3.04 -20.76 1.48
N CYS A 125 -2.05 -20.63 2.34
CA CYS A 125 -2.28 -20.17 3.70
C CYS A 125 -2.25 -18.65 3.76
N PRO A 126 -3.13 -18.01 4.56
CA PRO A 126 -3.11 -16.56 4.75
C PRO A 126 -1.87 -16.15 5.54
N ALA A 127 -1.41 -14.91 5.38
CA ALA A 127 -0.24 -14.41 6.13
C ALA A 127 -0.45 -14.53 7.65
N SER A 128 -1.70 -14.40 8.14
CA SER A 128 -2.11 -14.57 9.54
C SER A 128 -1.89 -15.98 10.12
N SER A 129 -1.60 -17.00 9.30
CA SER A 129 -1.13 -18.30 9.79
C SER A 129 0.37 -18.33 10.14
N THR A 130 1.04 -17.17 10.09
CA THR A 130 2.47 -17.02 10.35
C THR A 130 2.75 -15.66 10.98
N THR A 131 3.82 -15.57 11.77
CA THR A 131 4.30 -14.33 12.38
C THR A 131 5.07 -13.44 11.39
N PHE A 132 5.06 -13.77 10.10
CA PHE A 132 5.84 -13.09 9.06
C PHE A 132 5.53 -11.60 8.96
N SER A 133 4.27 -11.16 9.04
CA SER A 133 3.92 -9.73 9.04
C SER A 133 4.46 -8.99 10.26
N ALA A 134 4.42 -9.61 11.45
CA ALA A 134 5.00 -9.04 12.66
C ALA A 134 6.54 -8.99 12.62
N GLN A 135 7.18 -10.01 12.04
CA GLN A 135 8.62 -10.04 11.80
C GLN A 135 9.03 -8.97 10.76
N GLN A 136 8.22 -8.75 9.72
CA GLN A 136 8.43 -7.70 8.73
C GLN A 136 8.43 -6.31 9.40
N GLN A 137 7.42 -6.03 10.24
CA GLN A 137 7.35 -4.80 11.04
C GLN A 137 8.52 -4.67 12.02
N ALA A 138 8.93 -5.76 12.69
CA ALA A 138 10.09 -5.74 13.58
C ALA A 138 11.39 -5.35 12.85
N ILE A 139 11.63 -5.91 11.66
CA ILE A 139 12.80 -5.56 10.83
C ILE A 139 12.70 -4.11 10.31
N GLN A 140 11.52 -3.64 9.90
CA GLN A 140 11.30 -2.25 9.51
C GLN A 140 11.61 -1.28 10.67
N ASN A 141 11.35 -1.69 11.91
CA ASN A 141 11.65 -0.95 13.13
C ASN A 141 13.11 -1.14 13.64
N GLY A 142 13.99 -1.76 12.83
CA GLY A 142 15.41 -1.93 13.15
C GLY A 142 15.76 -3.12 14.05
N ALA A 143 14.83 -4.05 14.31
CA ALA A 143 15.16 -5.29 15.00
C ALA A 143 15.82 -6.28 14.03
N ASN A 144 17.11 -6.58 14.25
CA ASN A 144 17.80 -7.64 13.52
C ASN A 144 17.28 -9.02 13.94
N ASN A 145 16.91 -9.86 12.98
CA ASN A 145 16.37 -11.21 13.24
C ASN A 145 17.43 -12.26 13.66
N ASP A 146 18.63 -11.85 14.09
CA ASP A 146 19.67 -12.75 14.61
C ASP A 146 19.29 -13.39 15.96
N ALA A 147 18.24 -12.90 16.62
CA ALA A 147 17.66 -13.49 17.82
C ALA A 147 16.66 -14.61 17.47
N ALA A 148 17.18 -15.80 17.19
CA ALA A 148 16.36 -17.01 17.24
C ALA A 148 15.71 -17.13 18.63
N ALA A 149 14.38 -17.02 18.69
CA ALA A 149 13.65 -17.27 19.93
C ALA A 149 13.95 -18.70 20.42
N PRO A 150 14.24 -18.91 21.72
CA PRO A 150 14.65 -20.21 22.21
C PRO A 150 13.50 -21.21 22.05
N PRO A 151 13.74 -22.39 21.43
CA PRO A 151 12.70 -23.40 21.29
C PRO A 151 12.31 -23.94 22.68
N PRO A 152 11.01 -24.20 22.95
CA PRO A 152 10.62 -25.02 24.10
C PRO A 152 11.28 -26.40 23.97
N ALA A 153 11.91 -26.86 25.06
CA ALA A 153 12.87 -27.95 25.00
C ALA A 153 12.24 -29.31 24.64
N THR A 154 12.77 -29.97 23.62
CA THR A 154 12.57 -31.41 23.36
C THR A 154 13.91 -32.15 23.35
N THR A 155 13.91 -33.37 23.88
CA THR A 155 15.09 -34.20 24.20
C THR A 155 15.86 -34.74 22.97
N ALA A 156 17.19 -34.88 23.10
CA ALA A 156 18.12 -35.48 22.12
C ALA A 156 17.91 -37.01 21.94
N ALA A 157 18.52 -37.76 21.00
CA ALA A 157 19.64 -37.58 20.04
C ALA A 157 19.38 -38.43 18.74
N ALA A 158 20.26 -38.76 17.77
CA ALA A 158 21.72 -38.73 17.60
C ALA A 158 22.14 -38.73 16.08
N PRO A 159 23.43 -38.59 15.69
CA PRO A 159 23.86 -38.24 14.31
C PRO A 159 24.66 -39.37 13.56
N PRO A 160 25.53 -39.15 12.53
CA PRO A 160 25.22 -39.48 11.12
C PRO A 160 26.31 -40.30 10.35
N PRO A 161 26.20 -40.49 9.01
CA PRO A 161 27.37 -40.63 8.12
C PRO A 161 27.32 -39.73 6.85
N PRO A 162 28.44 -39.57 6.08
CA PRO A 162 28.73 -38.27 5.44
C PRO A 162 28.86 -38.21 3.89
N ALA A 163 28.58 -37.00 3.37
CA ALA A 163 29.23 -36.21 2.30
C ALA A 163 29.76 -36.83 0.98
N THR A 164 29.46 -36.16 -0.15
CA THR A 164 30.38 -35.94 -1.28
C THR A 164 30.16 -34.54 -1.92
N THR A 165 31.19 -34.00 -2.59
CA THR A 165 31.37 -32.57 -2.92
C THR A 165 31.53 -32.25 -4.43
N ALA A 166 30.99 -31.12 -4.92
CA ALA A 166 31.43 -30.33 -6.09
C ALA A 166 30.62 -29.01 -6.17
N ALA A 167 31.16 -27.77 -6.21
CA ALA A 167 32.09 -27.07 -7.12
C ALA A 167 31.41 -26.27 -8.27
N ALA A 168 31.96 -25.11 -8.68
CA ALA A 168 31.27 -24.01 -9.40
C ALA A 168 32.06 -23.51 -10.67
N ALA A 169 31.79 -22.40 -11.42
CA ALA A 169 30.97 -21.20 -11.19
C ALA A 169 30.27 -20.57 -12.48
N PRO A 170 30.57 -19.37 -13.07
CA PRO A 170 29.51 -18.43 -13.52
C PRO A 170 29.56 -18.01 -15.05
N PRO A 171 29.34 -16.73 -15.51
CA PRO A 171 28.07 -16.19 -16.06
C PRO A 171 28.14 -15.43 -17.42
N ALA A 172 27.02 -14.93 -17.98
CA ALA A 172 26.85 -13.76 -18.90
C ALA A 172 25.40 -13.71 -19.51
N THR A 173 24.51 -12.72 -19.32
CA THR A 173 24.39 -11.31 -19.85
C THR A 173 24.09 -11.10 -21.34
N SER A 174 22.89 -10.56 -21.67
CA SER A 174 22.55 -9.47 -22.64
C SER A 174 21.04 -9.53 -22.97
N SER A 175 20.18 -8.52 -22.78
CA SER A 175 20.13 -7.12 -23.28
C SER A 175 19.57 -6.95 -24.70
N ALA A 176 18.30 -6.51 -24.81
CA ALA A 176 17.67 -5.77 -25.93
C ALA A 176 16.15 -5.58 -25.68
N THR A 177 15.42 -4.50 -26.04
CA THR A 177 15.73 -3.07 -26.30
C THR A 177 14.43 -2.27 -26.08
N ALA A 178 14.56 -0.98 -25.74
CA ALA A 178 13.51 -0.03 -25.37
C ALA A 178 12.19 0.02 -26.20
N SER A 179 11.13 0.46 -25.53
CA SER A 179 10.01 1.23 -26.13
C SER A 179 9.61 2.35 -25.16
N THR A 180 9.58 3.58 -25.65
CA THR A 180 9.64 4.79 -24.83
C THR A 180 8.25 5.34 -24.46
N SER A 181 7.79 5.10 -23.23
CA SER A 181 6.84 5.95 -22.50
C SER A 181 6.76 5.55 -21.00
N GLY A 182 7.91 5.35 -20.37
CA GLY A 182 8.03 4.82 -18.99
C GLY A 182 7.72 5.82 -17.87
N GLY A 183 6.62 6.57 -18.00
CA GLY A 183 6.12 7.47 -16.96
C GLY A 183 5.22 6.71 -15.98
N VAL A 184 5.56 6.75 -14.69
CA VAL A 184 4.64 6.31 -13.63
C VAL A 184 3.49 7.31 -13.52
N ASP A 185 2.23 6.83 -13.52
CA ASP A 185 1.05 7.69 -13.34
C ASP A 185 1.04 8.27 -11.91
N PRO A 186 1.14 9.60 -11.72
CA PRO A 186 1.11 10.25 -10.40
C PRO A 186 -0.09 9.89 -9.53
N ASN A 187 -1.22 9.53 -10.14
CA ASN A 187 -2.48 9.19 -9.47
C ASN A 187 -2.46 7.76 -8.91
N LEU A 188 -1.68 6.86 -9.52
CA LEU A 188 -1.46 5.50 -9.01
C LEU A 188 -0.44 5.45 -7.87
N VAL A 189 0.32 6.53 -7.64
CA VAL A 189 1.33 6.61 -6.58
C VAL A 189 0.64 6.80 -5.22
N PRO A 190 0.82 5.88 -4.25
CA PRO A 190 0.25 6.01 -2.92
C PRO A 190 0.65 7.32 -2.23
N GLN A 191 -0.25 7.89 -1.41
CA GLN A 191 0.07 9.13 -0.69
C GLN A 191 0.93 8.82 0.55
N PHE A 192 1.91 9.66 0.87
CA PHE A 192 2.74 9.46 2.07
C PHE A 192 1.93 9.47 3.36
N GLY A 193 0.87 10.27 3.47
CA GLY A 193 0.03 10.37 4.67
C GLY A 193 0.70 10.95 5.92
N VAL A 194 1.96 11.37 5.81
CA VAL A 194 2.77 12.08 6.81
C VAL A 194 3.32 13.34 6.15
N GLN A 195 3.46 14.43 6.90
CA GLN A 195 4.09 15.66 6.42
C GLN A 195 5.53 15.75 6.94
N ALA A 196 6.46 16.18 6.09
CA ALA A 196 7.85 16.37 6.51
C ALA A 196 7.98 17.55 7.48
N GLY A 197 8.95 17.50 8.40
CA GLY A 197 9.24 18.61 9.31
C GLY A 197 8.27 18.77 10.50
N VAL A 198 7.40 17.79 10.78
CA VAL A 198 6.47 17.85 11.93
C VAL A 198 7.24 17.70 13.25
N ASN A 199 7.02 18.62 14.19
CA ASN A 199 7.58 18.59 15.56
C ASN A 199 9.09 18.26 15.62
N PRO A 200 9.98 19.11 15.07
CA PRO A 200 11.42 18.86 15.10
C PRO A 200 11.98 18.83 16.54
N ASP A 201 12.71 17.78 16.88
CA ASP A 201 13.31 17.55 18.21
C ASP A 201 14.57 18.39 18.50
N GLY A 202 15.05 19.13 17.49
CA GLY A 202 16.27 19.94 17.54
C GLY A 202 17.58 19.15 17.32
N THR A 203 17.52 17.82 17.17
CA THR A 203 18.66 16.94 16.84
C THR A 203 18.65 16.47 15.38
N GLY A 204 17.58 16.76 14.64
CA GLY A 204 17.41 16.44 13.22
C GLY A 204 16.28 15.44 12.94
N ASN A 205 15.59 14.99 13.99
CA ASN A 205 14.43 14.11 13.88
C ASN A 205 13.13 14.88 14.05
N CYS A 206 12.08 14.35 13.46
CA CYS A 206 10.72 14.85 13.42
C CYS A 206 9.76 13.69 13.69
N ASP A 207 8.52 14.01 14.05
CA ASP A 207 7.47 13.02 14.31
C ASP A 207 7.00 12.36 13.00
N GLY A 208 7.09 11.03 12.92
CA GLY A 208 6.51 10.21 11.86
C GLY A 208 5.15 9.64 12.24
N ILE A 209 4.81 8.45 11.73
CA ILE A 209 3.58 7.75 12.16
C ILE A 209 3.65 7.35 13.64
N ASP A 210 2.50 7.32 14.32
CA ASP A 210 2.41 6.76 15.67
C ASP A 210 2.74 5.26 15.66
N GLY A 211 3.63 4.85 16.56
CA GLY A 211 3.95 3.45 16.82
C GLY A 211 2.86 2.73 17.61
N ALA A 212 3.01 1.42 17.78
CA ALA A 212 2.06 0.57 18.51
C ALA A 212 1.89 0.96 20.01
N ASN A 213 2.76 1.80 20.54
CA ASN A 213 2.71 2.40 21.88
C ASN A 213 1.98 3.75 21.93
N GLY A 214 1.45 4.25 20.81
CA GLY A 214 0.79 5.56 20.71
C GLY A 214 1.75 6.75 20.83
N GLN A 215 3.03 6.57 20.48
CA GLN A 215 3.99 7.66 20.37
C GLN A 215 4.54 7.75 18.94
N PRO A 216 4.77 8.96 18.39
CA PRO A 216 5.36 9.13 17.08
C PRO A 216 6.72 8.42 16.96
N ILE A 217 6.91 7.70 15.86
CA ILE A 217 8.22 7.15 15.49
C ILE A 217 9.06 8.30 14.96
N LEU A 218 10.21 8.57 15.60
CA LEU A 218 11.15 9.58 15.13
C LEU A 218 11.71 9.21 13.74
N ILE A 219 11.56 10.14 12.79
CA ILE A 219 12.06 10.05 11.41
C ILE A 219 13.00 11.23 11.12
N PRO A 220 13.91 11.15 10.13
CA PRO A 220 14.67 12.33 9.72
C PRO A 220 13.74 13.45 9.24
N CYS A 221 13.96 14.70 9.64
CA CYS A 221 13.07 15.81 9.25
C CYS A 221 12.99 16.08 7.73
N SER A 222 13.93 15.56 6.95
CA SER A 222 13.91 15.57 5.48
C SER A 222 12.98 14.51 4.87
N CYS A 223 12.26 13.76 5.70
CA CYS A 223 11.37 12.67 5.31
C CYS A 223 9.92 12.96 5.71
N PRO A 224 8.93 12.62 4.87
CA PRO A 224 9.07 12.14 3.49
C PRO A 224 9.68 13.20 2.55
N PRO A 225 10.26 12.79 1.40
CA PRO A 225 10.75 13.74 0.39
C PRO A 225 9.59 14.54 -0.22
N ASP A 226 9.93 15.58 -1.00
CA ASP A 226 8.96 16.21 -1.89
C ASP A 226 8.32 15.18 -2.85
N ARG A 227 7.01 15.32 -3.09
CA ARG A 227 6.23 14.32 -3.83
C ARG A 227 6.59 14.30 -5.31
N ASP A 228 6.83 15.45 -5.95
CA ASP A 228 7.17 15.50 -7.36
C ASP A 228 8.57 14.93 -7.60
N THR A 229 9.50 15.21 -6.68
CA THR A 229 10.84 14.60 -6.62
C THR A 229 10.76 13.08 -6.49
N PHE A 230 9.97 12.58 -5.54
CA PHE A 230 9.76 11.15 -5.35
C PHE A 230 9.12 10.45 -6.55
N ILE A 231 8.15 11.10 -7.23
CA ILE A 231 7.53 10.55 -8.44
C ILE A 231 8.54 10.47 -9.58
N GLN A 232 9.46 11.42 -9.70
CA GLN A 232 10.56 11.35 -10.67
C GLN A 232 11.50 10.17 -10.37
N ASP A 233 11.90 9.98 -9.11
CA ASP A 233 12.74 8.85 -8.69
C ASP A 233 12.03 7.50 -8.90
N LEU A 234 10.75 7.40 -8.54
CA LEU A 234 9.91 6.22 -8.77
C LEU A 234 9.77 5.92 -10.27
N SER A 235 9.56 6.95 -11.10
CA SER A 235 9.50 6.78 -12.56
C SER A 235 10.83 6.37 -13.17
N ALA A 236 11.95 6.86 -12.64
CA ALA A 236 13.29 6.43 -13.06
C ALA A 236 13.55 4.97 -12.67
N ASN A 237 13.17 4.57 -11.46
CA ASN A 237 13.26 3.19 -10.97
C ASN A 237 12.43 2.22 -11.81
N VAL A 238 11.18 2.60 -12.13
CA VAL A 238 10.28 1.79 -12.96
C VAL A 238 10.76 1.72 -14.41
N ALA A 239 11.28 2.81 -14.98
CA ALA A 239 11.87 2.81 -16.32
C ALA A 239 13.14 1.94 -16.40
N ALA A 240 13.91 1.83 -15.31
CA ALA A 240 15.04 0.91 -15.17
C ALA A 240 14.62 -0.53 -14.80
N GLY A 241 13.35 -0.76 -14.44
CA GLY A 241 12.84 -2.00 -13.85
C GLY A 241 13.47 -2.37 -12.49
N LYS A 242 14.20 -1.43 -11.89
CA LYS A 242 15.16 -1.62 -10.80
C LYS A 242 15.39 -0.29 -10.08
N ALA A 243 15.68 -0.30 -8.77
CA ALA A 243 16.05 0.93 -8.09
C ALA A 243 17.37 1.47 -8.67
N VAL A 244 17.38 2.70 -9.22
CA VAL A 244 18.54 3.28 -9.93
C VAL A 244 19.76 3.37 -9.01
N ASN A 245 19.55 3.76 -7.76
CA ASN A 245 20.59 3.86 -6.73
C ASN A 245 20.83 2.54 -5.98
N ASN A 246 20.09 1.47 -6.30
CA ASN A 246 20.31 0.11 -5.79
C ASN A 246 19.89 -0.96 -6.82
N PRO A 247 20.68 -1.18 -7.90
CA PRO A 247 20.28 -2.01 -9.05
C PRO A 247 20.06 -3.49 -8.74
N SER A 248 20.43 -3.96 -7.55
CA SER A 248 20.15 -5.31 -7.07
C SER A 248 18.64 -5.55 -6.89
N VAL A 249 17.88 -4.51 -6.60
CA VAL A 249 16.45 -4.56 -6.29
C VAL A 249 15.63 -4.34 -7.55
N ALA A 250 14.70 -5.24 -7.86
CA ALA A 250 13.74 -5.05 -8.94
C ALA A 250 12.62 -4.10 -8.50
N VAL A 251 12.11 -3.28 -9.41
CA VAL A 251 10.98 -2.38 -9.16
C VAL A 251 9.98 -2.56 -10.30
N THR A 252 8.78 -3.02 -9.97
CA THR A 252 7.66 -3.17 -10.90
C THR A 252 6.49 -2.33 -10.42
N PHE A 253 5.84 -1.62 -11.34
CA PHE A 253 4.72 -0.75 -11.02
C PHE A 253 3.54 -1.08 -11.94
N PRO A 254 2.76 -2.12 -11.61
CA PRO A 254 1.61 -2.52 -12.41
C PRO A 254 0.50 -1.47 -12.35
N THR A 255 -0.24 -1.32 -13.44
CA THR A 255 -1.24 -0.24 -13.61
C THR A 255 -2.68 -0.70 -13.41
N ASP A 256 -2.94 -2.00 -13.30
CA ASP A 256 -4.28 -2.52 -13.01
C ASP A 256 -4.67 -2.35 -11.53
N ASN A 257 -5.93 -2.61 -11.20
CA ASN A 257 -6.49 -2.37 -9.87
C ASN A 257 -6.66 -3.62 -9.00
N SER A 258 -6.03 -4.75 -9.36
CA SER A 258 -6.00 -5.91 -8.47
C SER A 258 -5.33 -5.57 -7.14
N THR A 259 -5.75 -6.23 -6.06
CA THR A 259 -5.11 -6.13 -4.73
C THR A 259 -3.59 -6.37 -4.83
N GLN A 260 -3.19 -7.37 -5.62
CA GLN A 260 -1.78 -7.68 -5.87
C GLN A 260 -1.03 -6.50 -6.52
N SER A 261 -1.61 -5.87 -7.53
CA SER A 261 -0.99 -4.72 -8.20
C SER A 261 -0.95 -3.48 -7.33
N GLN A 262 -1.92 -3.27 -6.45
CA GLN A 262 -1.87 -2.20 -5.45
C GLN A 262 -0.76 -2.45 -4.41
N LEU A 263 -0.60 -3.69 -3.94
CA LEU A 263 0.50 -4.06 -3.04
C LEU A 263 1.86 -3.86 -3.71
N ALA A 264 2.03 -4.30 -4.96
CA ALA A 264 3.26 -4.08 -5.73
C ALA A 264 3.57 -2.58 -5.95
N ARG A 265 2.55 -1.73 -6.13
CA ARG A 265 2.73 -0.27 -6.20
C ARG A 265 3.20 0.32 -4.86
N ILE A 266 2.69 -0.17 -3.73
CA ILE A 266 3.14 0.24 -2.39
C ILE A 266 4.56 -0.26 -2.13
N GLU A 267 4.88 -1.51 -2.48
CA GLU A 267 6.21 -2.09 -2.36
C GLU A 267 7.23 -1.29 -3.19
N ALA A 268 6.94 -0.99 -4.45
CA ALA A 268 7.74 -0.14 -5.32
C ALA A 268 7.94 1.29 -4.75
N ALA A 269 6.90 1.83 -4.10
CA ALA A 269 6.97 3.12 -3.42
C ALA A 269 7.89 3.06 -2.17
N ILE A 270 7.76 2.05 -1.32
CA ILE A 270 8.62 1.80 -0.15
C ILE A 270 10.08 1.60 -0.60
N VAL A 271 10.33 0.75 -1.60
CA VAL A 271 11.67 0.48 -2.15
C VAL A 271 12.29 1.77 -2.70
N THR A 272 11.54 2.59 -3.43
CA THR A 272 12.03 3.89 -3.91
C THR A 272 12.39 4.80 -2.74
N LEU A 273 11.50 4.92 -1.76
CA LEU A 273 11.65 5.78 -0.59
C LEU A 273 12.89 5.43 0.26
N GLN A 274 13.18 4.14 0.41
CA GLN A 274 14.34 3.62 1.15
C GLN A 274 15.67 3.72 0.38
N ASN A 275 15.64 3.93 -0.95
CA ASN A 275 16.83 3.92 -1.80
C ASN A 275 17.10 5.25 -2.51
N LEU A 276 16.49 6.36 -2.05
CA LEU A 276 16.61 7.69 -2.68
C LEU A 276 18.06 8.17 -2.87
N ASN A 277 18.96 7.88 -1.92
CA ASN A 277 20.36 8.35 -1.94
C ASN A 277 21.40 7.22 -1.94
N GLY A 278 20.97 5.96 -2.17
CA GLY A 278 21.83 4.77 -2.15
C GLY A 278 21.17 3.57 -1.46
N PRO A 279 21.84 2.40 -1.41
CA PRO A 279 21.28 1.18 -0.82
C PRO A 279 20.91 1.35 0.66
N GLY A 280 19.61 1.39 0.96
CA GLY A 280 19.09 1.66 2.31
C GLY A 280 19.36 3.08 2.84
N VAL A 281 19.85 4.00 2.00
CA VAL A 281 20.09 5.40 2.35
C VAL A 281 18.95 6.23 1.76
N GLY A 282 17.90 6.40 2.54
CA GLY A 282 16.69 7.10 2.14
C GLY A 282 15.81 7.37 3.35
N CYS A 283 14.52 7.51 3.12
CA CYS A 283 13.56 7.68 4.19
C CYS A 283 13.04 6.31 4.67
N PRO A 284 12.82 6.11 5.99
CA PRO A 284 12.29 4.86 6.51
C PRO A 284 10.80 4.72 6.15
N ALA A 285 10.27 3.49 6.11
CA ALA A 285 8.85 3.27 5.81
C ALA A 285 7.92 4.01 6.80
N SER A 286 8.33 4.16 8.06
CA SER A 286 7.66 4.93 9.12
C SER A 286 7.54 6.44 8.87
N SER A 287 8.25 6.99 7.87
CA SER A 287 8.03 8.36 7.38
C SER A 287 6.83 8.48 6.43
N THR A 288 6.09 7.39 6.27
CA THR A 288 4.87 7.30 5.46
C THR A 288 3.88 6.36 6.13
N THR A 289 2.62 6.40 5.70
CA THR A 289 1.61 5.41 6.07
C THR A 289 1.60 4.20 5.13
N PHE A 290 2.65 3.99 4.31
CA PHE A 290 2.70 2.91 3.32
C PHE A 290 2.52 1.51 3.93
N SER A 291 3.14 1.21 5.07
CA SER A 291 2.95 -0.09 5.75
C SER A 291 1.50 -0.29 6.22
N ALA A 292 0.83 0.78 6.70
CA ALA A 292 -0.57 0.73 7.09
C ALA A 292 -1.52 0.60 5.88
N GLN A 293 -1.19 1.26 4.76
CA GLN A 293 -1.91 1.09 3.49
C GLN A 293 -1.74 -0.32 2.91
N GLN A 294 -0.52 -0.89 3.01
CA GLN A 294 -0.24 -2.26 2.61
C GLN A 294 -1.12 -3.24 3.40
N GLN A 295 -1.18 -3.07 4.72
CA GLN A 295 -2.00 -3.91 5.59
C GLN A 295 -3.50 -3.74 5.31
N ALA A 296 -4.01 -2.51 5.18
CA ALA A 296 -5.41 -2.25 4.85
C ALA A 296 -5.86 -2.93 3.53
N ILE A 297 -4.97 -2.99 2.54
CA ILE A 297 -5.21 -3.64 1.24
C ILE A 297 -5.13 -5.17 1.35
N GLN A 298 -4.21 -5.71 2.17
CA GLN A 298 -4.18 -7.15 2.51
C GLN A 298 -5.46 -7.60 3.24
N ASP A 299 -5.99 -6.76 4.13
CA ASP A 299 -7.23 -6.99 4.89
C ASP A 299 -8.51 -6.80 4.05
N GLY A 300 -8.40 -6.56 2.73
CA GLY A 300 -9.52 -6.43 1.81
C GLY A 300 -10.16 -5.04 1.74
N THR A 301 -9.60 -4.05 2.45
CA THR A 301 -10.06 -2.65 2.48
C THR A 301 -9.53 -1.90 1.25
N ASN A 302 -10.00 -2.29 0.06
CA ASN A 302 -9.43 -1.86 -1.22
C ASN A 302 -9.67 -0.37 -1.51
N VAL A 303 -8.59 0.43 -1.52
CA VAL A 303 -8.59 1.84 -1.91
C VAL A 303 -8.41 1.94 -3.43
N ALA A 304 -9.50 1.75 -4.16
CA ALA A 304 -9.47 1.71 -5.63
C ALA A 304 -9.14 3.08 -6.26
N VAL A 305 -8.06 3.13 -7.06
CA VAL A 305 -7.73 4.30 -7.90
C VAL A 305 -8.52 4.22 -9.21
N ALA A 306 -9.39 5.19 -9.47
CA ALA A 306 -10.27 5.19 -10.63
C ALA A 306 -9.54 5.57 -11.94
N ALA A 307 -9.77 4.81 -13.01
CA ALA A 307 -9.22 5.06 -14.34
C ALA A 307 -9.99 6.14 -15.13
N PRO A 308 -9.34 6.88 -16.04
CA PRO A 308 -9.97 8.03 -16.73
C PRO A 308 -10.81 7.65 -17.97
N PRO A 309 -11.88 8.41 -18.29
CA PRO A 309 -12.60 8.35 -19.56
C PRO A 309 -11.84 9.08 -20.70
N PRO A 310 -12.17 8.81 -21.99
CA PRO A 310 -11.39 9.30 -23.13
C PRO A 310 -11.51 10.81 -23.37
N ALA A 311 -10.41 11.41 -23.83
CA ALA A 311 -10.31 12.84 -24.08
C ALA A 311 -11.20 13.33 -25.24
N THR A 312 -11.88 14.45 -25.03
CA THR A 312 -12.52 15.25 -26.09
C THR A 312 -11.92 16.65 -26.17
N THR A 313 -12.00 17.24 -27.36
CA THR A 313 -11.21 18.39 -27.81
C THR A 313 -11.58 19.72 -27.14
N ALA A 314 -10.57 20.56 -26.94
CA ALA A 314 -10.71 21.90 -26.37
C ALA A 314 -11.66 22.82 -27.15
N ALA A 315 -12.38 23.67 -26.41
CA ALA A 315 -13.15 24.80 -26.93
C ALA A 315 -12.75 26.11 -26.22
N ALA A 316 -12.83 27.23 -26.94
CA ALA A 316 -12.24 28.52 -26.57
C ALA A 316 -13.01 29.29 -25.45
N PRO A 317 -12.36 30.24 -24.75
CA PRO A 317 -12.97 30.96 -23.62
C PRO A 317 -13.87 32.14 -24.05
N PRO A 318 -14.96 32.44 -23.32
CA PRO A 318 -15.73 33.66 -23.46
C PRO A 318 -15.16 34.85 -22.63
N PRO A 319 -15.53 36.11 -22.95
CA PRO A 319 -14.90 37.33 -22.41
C PRO A 319 -15.48 37.82 -21.05
N PRO A 320 -14.81 38.78 -20.36
CA PRO A 320 -15.14 39.18 -18.98
C PRO A 320 -15.97 40.47 -18.84
N ALA A 321 -16.92 40.49 -17.88
CA ALA A 321 -17.56 41.65 -17.22
C ALA A 321 -18.70 41.13 -16.29
N THR A 322 -19.15 41.73 -15.18
CA THR A 322 -18.69 42.81 -14.27
C THR A 322 -19.43 42.69 -12.92
N THR A 323 -18.96 43.39 -11.88
CA THR A 323 -19.47 43.41 -10.48
C THR A 323 -20.89 43.94 -10.24
N ALA A 324 -21.62 43.36 -9.26
CA ALA A 324 -22.53 44.04 -8.29
C ALA A 324 -22.92 43.08 -7.13
N ALA A 325 -23.45 43.60 -6.00
CA ALA A 325 -23.53 42.87 -4.71
C ALA A 325 -24.91 42.93 -4.00
N ALA A 326 -25.14 41.99 -3.06
CA ALA A 326 -26.09 42.00 -1.90
C ALA A 326 -27.61 42.21 -2.17
N THR A 327 -28.61 41.62 -1.47
CA THR A 327 -28.75 40.74 -0.28
C THR A 327 -30.15 40.05 -0.32
N PRO A 328 -30.49 39.04 0.52
CA PRO A 328 -31.69 38.16 0.39
C PRO A 328 -32.83 38.53 1.41
N PRO A 329 -33.85 37.69 1.75
CA PRO A 329 -34.37 36.42 1.20
C PRO A 329 -35.92 36.35 0.99
N ALA A 330 -36.45 35.30 0.32
CA ALA A 330 -37.69 34.54 0.65
C ALA A 330 -38.04 33.47 -0.42
N ALA A 331 -38.82 32.44 -0.06
CA ALA A 331 -38.97 31.18 -0.82
C ALA A 331 -40.27 31.05 -1.64
N SER A 332 -40.23 30.38 -2.81
CA SER A 332 -40.85 29.06 -3.05
C SER A 332 -41.02 28.65 -4.53
N SER A 333 -40.76 27.36 -4.80
CA SER A 333 -41.27 26.50 -5.90
C SER A 333 -40.90 26.76 -7.39
N ALA A 334 -40.04 25.86 -7.89
CA ALA A 334 -40.09 25.14 -9.17
C ALA A 334 -39.94 25.86 -10.54
N ALA A 335 -38.75 25.73 -11.15
CA ALA A 335 -38.60 25.28 -12.56
C ALA A 335 -37.15 24.85 -12.91
N ALA A 336 -37.04 23.70 -13.59
CA ALA A 336 -36.03 23.27 -14.57
C ALA A 336 -34.57 23.82 -14.55
N SER A 337 -33.66 22.97 -14.08
CA SER A 337 -32.41 22.53 -14.74
C SER A 337 -31.57 23.49 -15.63
N THR A 338 -30.39 23.87 -15.11
CA THR A 338 -29.01 23.75 -15.71
C THR A 338 -28.05 24.56 -14.81
N SER A 339 -26.81 24.17 -14.50
CA SER A 339 -26.01 22.97 -14.81
C SER A 339 -24.90 22.80 -13.74
N GLY A 340 -24.67 21.57 -13.23
CA GLY A 340 -23.48 21.23 -12.42
C GLY A 340 -23.63 21.17 -10.89
N GLY A 341 -24.82 21.41 -10.33
CA GLY A 341 -25.06 21.30 -8.88
C GLY A 341 -25.32 19.86 -8.40
N VAL A 342 -24.92 19.56 -7.17
CA VAL A 342 -25.21 18.27 -6.49
C VAL A 342 -26.67 18.24 -6.03
N ASP A 343 -27.36 17.13 -6.22
CA ASP A 343 -28.74 16.95 -5.74
C ASP A 343 -28.78 16.84 -4.20
N PRO A 344 -29.43 17.77 -3.48
CA PRO A 344 -29.53 17.76 -2.01
C PRO A 344 -30.18 16.51 -1.42
N SER A 345 -30.97 15.77 -2.19
CA SER A 345 -31.61 14.52 -1.78
C SER A 345 -30.67 13.32 -1.81
N LEU A 346 -29.60 13.38 -2.62
CA LEU A 346 -28.56 12.35 -2.71
C LEU A 346 -27.42 12.56 -1.70
N VAL A 347 -27.37 13.72 -1.02
CA VAL A 347 -26.38 14.02 0.02
C VAL A 347 -26.77 13.34 1.34
N PRO A 348 -25.96 12.40 1.85
CA PRO A 348 -26.26 11.68 3.09
C PRO A 348 -26.40 12.63 4.29
N GLN A 349 -27.28 12.29 5.24
CA GLN A 349 -27.43 13.09 6.46
C GLN A 349 -26.27 12.84 7.42
N PHE A 350 -25.75 13.91 8.04
CA PHE A 350 -24.64 13.83 8.99
C PHE A 350 -24.92 12.87 10.15
N GLY A 351 -26.16 12.81 10.65
CA GLY A 351 -26.57 11.95 11.77
C GLY A 351 -26.08 12.40 13.15
N VAL A 352 -25.41 13.56 13.23
CA VAL A 352 -24.94 14.23 14.45
C VAL A 352 -25.37 15.69 14.37
N GLN A 353 -25.73 16.31 15.49
CA GLN A 353 -25.98 17.75 15.58
C GLN A 353 -24.72 18.48 16.06
N ALA A 354 -24.44 19.65 15.49
CA ALA A 354 -23.38 20.51 15.98
C ALA A 354 -23.71 21.08 17.37
N GLY A 355 -22.69 21.38 18.17
CA GLY A 355 -22.88 22.04 19.48
C GLY A 355 -23.41 21.14 20.61
N VAL A 356 -23.45 19.81 20.43
CA VAL A 356 -23.88 18.88 21.48
C VAL A 356 -22.86 18.83 22.61
N ASN A 357 -23.31 18.99 23.87
CA ASN A 357 -22.51 18.91 25.09
C ASN A 357 -21.15 19.65 25.02
N PRO A 358 -21.13 21.00 24.91
CA PRO A 358 -19.88 21.74 24.84
C PRO A 358 -19.06 21.59 26.13
N SER A 359 -17.81 21.16 26.01
CA SER A 359 -16.85 20.94 27.11
C SER A 359 -16.38 22.21 27.81
N GLY A 360 -16.75 23.39 27.30
CA GLY A 360 -16.20 24.69 27.69
C GLY A 360 -14.81 25.00 27.10
N THR A 361 -14.16 24.05 26.42
CA THR A 361 -12.83 24.23 25.79
C THR A 361 -12.89 24.38 24.26
N GLY A 362 -14.09 24.54 23.68
CA GLY A 362 -14.32 24.63 22.23
C GLY A 362 -14.64 23.30 21.55
N ASN A 363 -14.61 22.20 22.32
CA ASN A 363 -14.98 20.86 21.85
C ASN A 363 -16.40 20.49 22.29
N CYS A 364 -17.03 19.64 21.49
CA CYS A 364 -18.38 19.12 21.65
C CYS A 364 -18.37 17.60 21.41
N ASP A 365 -19.44 16.92 21.82
CA ASP A 365 -19.59 15.47 21.65
C ASP A 365 -19.93 15.12 20.19
N GLY A 366 -19.09 14.30 19.55
CA GLY A 366 -19.35 13.65 18.26
C GLY A 366 -19.97 12.27 18.41
N ILE A 367 -19.75 11.38 17.42
CA ILE A 367 -20.18 9.98 17.53
C ILE A 367 -19.45 9.26 18.68
N ASP A 368 -20.12 8.28 19.29
CA ASP A 368 -19.49 7.37 20.26
C ASP A 368 -18.35 6.58 19.62
N GLY A 369 -17.19 6.56 20.27
CA GLY A 369 -16.06 5.71 19.91
C GLY A 369 -16.26 4.24 20.29
N ALA A 370 -15.29 3.39 19.95
CA ALA A 370 -15.34 1.94 20.24
C ALA A 370 -15.43 1.59 21.74
N ASN A 371 -15.16 2.55 22.62
CA ASN A 371 -15.30 2.46 24.08
C ASN A 371 -16.68 2.94 24.61
N GLY A 372 -17.62 3.33 23.73
CA GLY A 372 -18.91 3.89 24.13
C GLY A 372 -18.82 5.25 24.81
N GLN A 373 -17.80 6.05 24.47
CA GLN A 373 -17.66 7.44 24.90
C GLN A 373 -17.67 8.36 23.67
N PRO A 374 -18.32 9.53 23.71
CA PRO A 374 -18.32 10.47 22.60
C PRO A 374 -16.90 10.90 22.20
N ILE A 375 -16.61 10.89 20.91
CA ILE A 375 -15.35 11.44 20.38
C ILE A 375 -15.49 12.97 20.39
N LEU A 376 -14.59 13.67 21.08
CA LEU A 376 -14.57 15.13 21.07
C LEU A 376 -14.27 15.67 19.66
N ILE A 377 -15.16 16.51 19.16
CA ILE A 377 -15.05 17.23 17.88
C ILE A 377 -15.09 18.75 18.11
N PRO A 378 -14.62 19.59 17.18
CA PRO A 378 -14.85 21.04 17.27
C PRO A 378 -16.35 21.35 17.30
N CYS A 379 -16.81 22.27 18.16
CA CYS A 379 -18.25 22.60 18.26
C CYS A 379 -18.86 23.21 16.98
N SER A 380 -18.04 23.68 16.04
CA SER A 380 -18.43 24.12 14.70
C SER A 380 -18.69 22.98 13.71
N CYS A 381 -18.56 21.72 14.16
CA CYS A 381 -18.74 20.52 13.35
C CYS A 381 -19.93 19.68 13.83
N PRO A 382 -20.73 19.10 12.92
CA PRO A 382 -20.72 19.33 11.47
C PRO A 382 -21.12 20.77 11.10
N PRO A 383 -20.73 21.28 9.91
CA PRO A 383 -21.19 22.57 9.43
C PRO A 383 -22.72 22.59 9.19
N ASP A 384 -23.28 23.77 8.96
CA ASP A 384 -24.64 23.87 8.44
C ASP A 384 -24.80 23.08 7.12
N ARG A 385 -25.97 22.44 6.94
CA ARG A 385 -26.20 21.52 5.83
C ARG A 385 -26.25 22.23 4.48
N ASP A 386 -26.82 23.44 4.40
CA ASP A 386 -26.90 24.18 3.14
C ASP A 386 -25.53 24.75 2.77
N THR A 387 -24.74 25.18 3.75
CA THR A 387 -23.31 25.54 3.56
C THR A 387 -22.51 24.36 3.01
N PHE A 388 -22.63 23.18 3.63
CA PHE A 388 -21.95 21.97 3.18
C PHE A 388 -22.35 21.52 1.77
N ILE A 389 -23.63 21.65 1.41
CA ILE A 389 -24.10 21.31 0.06
C ILE A 389 -23.54 22.27 -1.00
N GLN A 390 -23.32 23.54 -0.65
CA GLN A 390 -22.63 24.51 -1.52
C GLN A 390 -21.15 24.12 -1.72
N ASP A 391 -20.42 23.81 -0.64
CA ASP A 391 -19.02 23.37 -0.72
C ASP A 391 -18.87 22.05 -1.50
N LEU A 392 -19.75 21.09 -1.25
CA LEU A 392 -19.80 19.81 -1.98
C LEU A 392 -20.14 20.03 -3.46
N SER A 393 -21.06 20.95 -3.79
CA SER A 393 -21.37 21.30 -5.17
C SER A 393 -20.20 21.98 -5.87
N ALA A 394 -19.47 22.86 -5.19
CA ALA A 394 -18.27 23.49 -5.73
C ALA A 394 -17.16 22.46 -5.97
N ASN A 395 -16.95 21.53 -5.05
CA ASN A 395 -15.99 20.43 -5.18
C ASN A 395 -16.33 19.49 -6.36
N VAL A 396 -17.61 19.15 -6.53
CA VAL A 396 -18.06 18.29 -7.63
C VAL A 396 -17.99 19.02 -8.97
N ALA A 397 -18.35 20.31 -9.03
CA ALA A 397 -18.20 21.11 -10.25
C ALA A 397 -16.73 21.30 -10.66
N ALA A 398 -15.81 21.34 -9.71
CA ALA A 398 -14.36 21.34 -9.95
C ALA A 398 -13.78 19.93 -10.21
N GLY A 399 -14.55 18.86 -10.01
CA GLY A 399 -14.11 17.46 -10.02
C GLY A 399 -13.08 17.11 -8.94
N LYS A 400 -12.84 18.04 -7.99
CA LYS A 400 -11.72 18.10 -7.05
C LYS A 400 -12.14 18.95 -5.86
N ALA A 401 -11.63 18.68 -4.66
CA ALA A 401 -11.89 19.55 -3.52
C ALA A 401 -11.30 20.94 -3.76
N VAL A 402 -12.10 22.01 -3.72
CA VAL A 402 -11.66 23.37 -4.08
C VAL A 402 -10.52 23.86 -3.19
N ASN A 403 -10.58 23.52 -1.90
CA ASN A 403 -9.54 23.85 -0.92
C ASN A 403 -8.42 22.78 -0.82
N ASN A 404 -8.52 21.69 -1.59
CA ASN A 404 -7.51 20.65 -1.71
C ASN A 404 -7.54 20.00 -3.12
N PRO A 405 -7.09 20.72 -4.16
CA PRO A 405 -7.26 20.31 -5.56
C PRO A 405 -6.49 19.01 -5.92
N SER A 406 -5.67 18.49 -5.00
CA SER A 406 -5.01 17.19 -5.10
C SER A 406 -5.97 16.01 -4.89
N VAL A 407 -7.11 16.21 -4.22
CA VAL A 407 -8.12 15.17 -3.99
C VAL A 407 -9.24 15.30 -5.02
N ALA A 408 -9.43 14.27 -5.86
CA ALA A 408 -10.54 14.20 -6.79
C ALA A 408 -11.87 13.99 -6.03
N VAL A 409 -12.93 14.66 -6.47
CA VAL A 409 -14.27 14.54 -5.89
C VAL A 409 -15.25 14.15 -6.99
N SER A 410 -15.80 12.94 -6.84
CA SER A 410 -16.78 12.34 -7.76
C SER A 410 -18.10 12.15 -7.03
N PHE A 411 -19.20 12.58 -7.61
CA PHE A 411 -20.54 12.42 -7.02
C PHE A 411 -21.48 11.78 -8.05
N PRO A 412 -21.39 10.45 -8.24
CA PRO A 412 -22.27 9.74 -9.16
C PRO A 412 -23.72 9.83 -8.69
N THR A 413 -24.67 9.85 -9.62
CA THR A 413 -26.10 10.06 -9.35
C THR A 413 -26.94 8.77 -9.39
N ASP A 414 -26.36 7.64 -9.79
CA ASP A 414 -27.08 6.36 -9.85
C ASP A 414 -27.28 5.71 -8.47
N GLY A 415 -28.20 4.75 -8.42
CA GLY A 415 -28.61 4.09 -7.17
C GLY A 415 -27.69 2.95 -6.70
N SER A 416 -26.61 2.61 -7.40
CA SER A 416 -25.78 1.45 -7.03
C SER A 416 -25.12 1.61 -5.66
N LEU A 417 -24.83 0.48 -4.99
CA LEU A 417 -24.08 0.48 -3.72
C LEU A 417 -22.72 1.17 -3.88
N GLN A 418 -22.03 0.92 -4.99
CA GLN A 418 -20.75 1.56 -5.31
C GLN A 418 -20.88 3.08 -5.38
N SER A 419 -21.90 3.60 -6.08
CA SER A 419 -22.14 5.03 -6.18
C SER A 419 -22.61 5.66 -4.87
N GLN A 420 -23.32 4.93 -4.01
CA GLN A 420 -23.62 5.37 -2.64
C GLN A 420 -22.33 5.50 -1.79
N ILE A 421 -21.40 4.54 -1.89
CA ILE A 421 -20.09 4.58 -1.23
C ILE A 421 -19.25 5.77 -1.76
N THR A 422 -19.22 6.00 -3.07
CA THR A 422 -18.51 7.14 -3.67
C THR A 422 -19.10 8.48 -3.24
N ARG A 423 -20.43 8.63 -3.14
CA ARG A 423 -21.08 9.83 -2.58
C ARG A 423 -20.69 10.07 -1.12
N LEU A 424 -20.59 9.03 -0.30
CA LEU A 424 -20.10 9.13 1.09
C LEU A 424 -18.62 9.52 1.16
N GLN A 425 -17.77 8.99 0.28
CA GLN A 425 -16.36 9.39 0.18
C GLN A 425 -16.22 10.86 -0.22
N ALA A 426 -16.95 11.33 -1.24
CA ALA A 426 -16.99 12.74 -1.63
C ALA A 426 -17.48 13.66 -0.50
N SER A 427 -18.42 13.18 0.31
CA SER A 427 -18.95 13.91 1.46
C SER A 427 -17.93 13.99 2.61
N LEU A 428 -17.23 12.90 2.91
CA LEU A 428 -16.11 12.86 3.88
C LEU A 428 -14.93 13.75 3.45
N VAL A 429 -14.52 13.66 2.18
CA VAL A 429 -13.47 14.51 1.61
C VAL A 429 -13.85 15.99 1.72
N THR A 430 -15.11 16.34 1.44
CA THR A 430 -15.59 17.72 1.56
C THR A 430 -15.52 18.20 3.01
N LEU A 431 -15.99 17.41 3.98
CA LEU A 431 -15.92 17.74 5.42
C LEU A 431 -14.48 17.97 5.89
N GLN A 432 -13.55 17.10 5.51
CA GLN A 432 -12.15 17.15 5.92
C GLN A 432 -11.37 18.33 5.31
N ASN A 433 -11.92 19.00 4.28
CA ASN A 433 -11.24 20.07 3.55
C ASN A 433 -12.06 21.38 3.48
N LEU A 434 -12.98 21.62 4.41
CA LEU A 434 -13.83 22.83 4.42
C LEU A 434 -13.04 24.15 4.51
N HIS A 435 -11.86 24.15 5.14
CA HIS A 435 -11.07 25.35 5.43
C HIS A 435 -9.60 25.26 4.97
N GLY A 436 -9.25 24.21 4.21
CA GLY A 436 -7.89 23.94 3.73
C GLY A 436 -7.58 22.44 3.67
N SER A 437 -6.42 22.06 3.15
CA SER A 437 -5.98 20.66 3.08
C SER A 437 -5.91 20.03 4.49
N GLY A 438 -6.83 19.11 4.79
CA GLY A 438 -6.95 18.47 6.11
C GLY A 438 -7.45 19.39 7.23
N VAL A 439 -7.84 20.63 6.92
CA VAL A 439 -8.39 21.60 7.87
C VAL A 439 -9.90 21.66 7.64
N GLY A 440 -10.65 20.97 8.51
CA GLY A 440 -12.09 20.83 8.39
C GLY A 440 -12.66 20.01 9.54
N CYS A 441 -13.82 19.42 9.32
CA CYS A 441 -14.49 18.61 10.32
C CYS A 441 -14.00 17.15 10.27
N PRO A 442 -13.64 16.55 11.43
CA PRO A 442 -13.17 15.16 11.47
C PRO A 442 -14.30 14.21 11.10
N ALA A 443 -13.97 13.01 10.62
CA ALA A 443 -14.97 12.03 10.21
C ALA A 443 -15.96 11.67 11.33
N SER A 444 -15.50 11.69 12.59
CA SER A 444 -16.29 11.49 13.82
C SER A 444 -17.36 12.57 14.10
N SER A 445 -17.35 13.68 13.35
CA SER A 445 -18.45 14.66 13.39
C SER A 445 -19.69 14.21 12.61
N THR A 446 -19.64 13.03 11.99
CA THR A 446 -20.74 12.46 11.21
C THR A 446 -20.80 10.95 11.34
N THR A 447 -21.91 10.37 10.92
CA THR A 447 -22.11 8.92 10.81
C THR A 447 -21.63 8.35 9.47
N PHE A 448 -20.97 9.13 8.61
CA PHE A 448 -20.62 8.72 7.24
C PHE A 448 -19.69 7.50 7.17
N VAL A 449 -18.78 7.32 8.13
CA VAL A 449 -17.91 6.13 8.21
C VAL A 449 -18.72 4.87 8.50
N ALA A 450 -19.66 4.94 9.45
CA ALA A 450 -20.55 3.82 9.77
C ALA A 450 -21.51 3.50 8.61
N GLN A 451 -22.03 4.52 7.91
CA GLN A 451 -22.85 4.34 6.71
C GLN A 451 -22.04 3.68 5.57
N GLN A 452 -20.79 4.11 5.36
CA GLN A 452 -19.88 3.50 4.38
C GLN A 452 -19.62 2.03 4.70
N GLN A 453 -19.30 1.70 5.96
CA GLN A 453 -19.04 0.32 6.37
C GLN A 453 -20.30 -0.56 6.24
N ALA A 454 -21.49 -0.04 6.54
CA ALA A 454 -22.75 -0.75 6.34
C ALA A 454 -23.01 -1.06 4.85
N LEU A 455 -22.76 -0.10 3.95
CA LEU A 455 -22.90 -0.30 2.50
C LEU A 455 -21.82 -1.25 1.93
N GLN A 456 -20.59 -1.18 2.45
CA GLN A 456 -19.51 -2.10 2.08
C GLN A 456 -19.86 -3.54 2.47
N ASN A 457 -20.43 -3.74 3.67
CA ASN A 457 -20.91 -5.05 4.11
C ASN A 457 -22.08 -5.56 3.25
N GLN A 458 -22.96 -4.68 2.76
CA GLN A 458 -24.01 -5.06 1.81
C GLN A 458 -23.47 -5.42 0.42
N LEU A 459 -22.39 -4.76 -0.02
CA LEU A 459 -21.72 -5.07 -1.28
C LEU A 459 -21.00 -6.43 -1.21
N ASN A 460 -20.35 -6.73 -0.08
CA ASN A 460 -19.66 -8.00 0.16
C ASN A 460 -20.63 -9.18 0.42
N ALA A 461 -21.94 -8.93 0.52
CA ALA A 461 -22.99 -9.92 0.74
C ALA A 461 -23.82 -10.24 -0.53
N GLN A 462 -23.45 -9.67 -1.68
CA GLN A 462 -24.01 -9.95 -3.01
C GLN A 462 -23.02 -10.73 -3.87
#